data_AF-A0A3B7LUL3-F1
#
_entry.id   AF-A0A3B7LUL3-F1
#
_cell.length_a   1.000
_cell.length_b   1.000
_cell.length_c   1.000
_cell.angle_alpha   90.00
_cell.angle_beta   90.00
_cell.angle_gamma   90.00
#
_symmetry.space_group_name_H-M   'P 1'
#
loop_
_entity.id
_entity.type
_entity.pdbx_description
1 polymer ?
#
loop_
_entity_poly.entity_id
_entity_poly.type
_entity_poly.pdbx_seq_one_letter_code
_entity_poly.pdbx_strand_id
1 'polypeptide(L)'
;MKRVCLKIIMITSLFFSQMVLAQTDKDDDVYSQCVDSMIDKMKLQGINNGVVSACSNHSRSIYEKQIVSLLDRIKKQSQEYQQPERYTDILKSQRLWKSYIDQECRNAGAYVGSPMYEFCPMVEYKNRVDQLQEYLGE
;
A
#
# COMPACT_ATOMS: atom_id res chain seq x y z
N MET A 1 -29.31 17.88 -45.96
CA MET A 1 -27.86 17.91 -45.67
C MET A 1 -27.49 18.59 -44.34
N LYS A 2 -28.05 19.76 -43.98
CA LYS A 2 -27.68 20.46 -42.72
C LYS A 2 -28.09 19.77 -41.39
N ARG A 3 -29.11 18.89 -41.38
CA ARG A 3 -29.57 18.18 -40.16
C ARG A 3 -28.81 16.88 -39.85
N VAL A 4 -28.09 16.32 -40.82
CA VAL A 4 -27.32 15.06 -40.64
C VAL A 4 -25.95 15.36 -40.03
N CYS A 5 -25.31 16.47 -40.43
CA CYS A 5 -24.04 16.92 -39.83
C CYS A 5 -24.16 17.24 -38.34
N LEU A 6 -25.29 17.78 -37.87
CA LEU A 6 -25.46 18.18 -36.46
C LEU A 6 -25.57 16.97 -35.52
N LYS A 7 -26.13 15.85 -35.98
CA LYS A 7 -26.25 14.61 -35.18
C LYS A 7 -24.94 13.81 -35.14
N ILE A 8 -24.10 13.91 -36.18
CA ILE A 8 -22.80 13.23 -36.22
C ILE A 8 -21.81 13.91 -35.25
N ILE A 9 -21.87 15.24 -35.12
CA ILE A 9 -21.01 16.00 -34.18
C ILE A 9 -21.35 15.69 -32.71
N MET A 10 -22.62 15.43 -32.37
CA MET A 10 -23.05 15.09 -31.00
C MET A 10 -22.65 13.68 -30.54
N ILE A 11 -22.46 12.73 -31.46
CA ILE A 11 -22.12 11.34 -31.11
C ILE A 11 -20.60 11.20 -30.91
N THR A 12 -19.79 12.00 -31.60
CA THR A 12 -18.32 11.99 -31.45
C THR A 12 -17.82 12.60 -30.13
N SER A 13 -18.61 13.43 -29.45
CA SER A 13 -18.23 14.00 -28.14
C SER A 13 -18.45 13.05 -26.96
N LEU A 14 -19.15 11.93 -27.15
CA LEU A 14 -19.40 10.93 -26.09
C LEU A 14 -18.27 9.91 -25.93
N PHE A 15 -17.31 9.84 -26.85
CA PHE A 15 -16.21 8.86 -26.83
C PHE A 15 -14.85 9.43 -26.42
N PHE A 16 -14.72 10.75 -26.21
CA PHE A 16 -13.43 11.37 -25.88
C PHE A 16 -13.13 11.49 -24.37
N SER A 17 -14.04 11.07 -23.48
CA SER A 17 -13.87 11.26 -22.03
C SER A 17 -13.15 10.11 -21.29
N GLN A 18 -12.65 9.08 -21.98
CA GLN A 18 -12.02 7.94 -21.30
C GLN A 18 -10.48 7.91 -21.33
N MET A 19 -9.81 8.96 -21.83
CA MET A 19 -8.34 9.08 -21.74
C MET A 19 -7.90 10.08 -20.67
N VAL A 20 -8.60 10.16 -19.54
CA VAL A 20 -8.15 10.93 -18.38
C VAL A 20 -7.79 9.95 -17.28
N LEU A 21 -6.48 9.90 -17.00
CA LEU A 21 -5.79 9.26 -15.87
C LEU A 21 -5.58 7.74 -15.94
N ALA A 22 -4.70 7.32 -16.86
CA ALA A 22 -3.69 6.33 -16.50
C ALA A 22 -2.34 7.05 -16.29
N GLN A 23 -2.33 8.08 -15.43
CA GLN A 23 -1.08 8.46 -14.79
C GLN A 23 -0.83 7.38 -13.75
N THR A 24 0.12 6.50 -14.02
CA THR A 24 0.83 5.80 -12.95
C THR A 24 1.51 6.89 -12.15
N ASP A 25 0.79 7.46 -11.18
CA ASP A 25 1.42 8.25 -10.14
C ASP A 25 2.58 7.39 -9.66
N LYS A 26 3.78 7.95 -9.80
CA LYS A 26 4.98 7.35 -9.26
C LYS A 26 4.69 7.25 -7.77
N ASP A 27 4.31 6.05 -7.32
CA ASP A 27 3.89 5.81 -5.95
C ASP A 27 5.02 6.33 -5.07
N ASP A 28 4.81 7.45 -4.36
CA ASP A 28 5.83 8.10 -3.52
C ASP A 28 6.04 7.34 -2.20
N ASP A 29 5.86 6.04 -2.32
CA ASP A 29 5.92 5.04 -1.30
C ASP A 29 7.38 4.63 -1.08
N VAL A 30 7.70 4.29 0.17
CA VAL A 30 9.02 3.88 0.66
C VAL A 30 9.63 2.76 -0.20
N TYR A 31 8.82 1.80 -0.63
CA TYR A 31 9.30 0.69 -1.46
C TYR A 31 9.70 1.16 -2.86
N SER A 32 8.84 1.94 -3.52
CA SER A 32 9.11 2.48 -4.85
C SER A 32 10.35 3.38 -4.88
N GLN A 33 10.52 4.25 -3.87
CA GLN A 33 11.72 5.06 -3.70
C GLN A 33 12.98 4.21 -3.52
N CYS A 34 12.91 3.12 -2.74
CA CYS A 34 14.01 2.19 -2.57
C CYS A 34 14.39 1.51 -3.89
N VAL A 35 13.40 1.01 -4.64
CA VAL A 35 13.60 0.32 -5.93
C VAL A 35 14.30 1.25 -6.91
N ASP A 36 13.78 2.47 -7.08
CA ASP A 36 14.36 3.49 -7.95
C ASP A 36 15.81 3.80 -7.57
N SER A 37 16.06 4.04 -6.28
CA SER A 37 17.40 4.31 -5.76
C SER A 37 18.37 3.16 -6.05
N MET A 38 17.94 1.92 -5.88
CA MET A 38 18.82 0.77 -6.12
C MET A 38 19.08 0.53 -7.61
N ILE A 39 18.05 0.64 -8.46
CA ILE A 39 18.22 0.52 -9.91
C ILE A 39 19.21 1.57 -10.42
N ASP A 40 19.08 2.82 -9.99
CA ASP A 40 19.98 3.89 -10.42
C ASP A 40 21.41 3.72 -9.87
N LYS A 41 21.57 3.46 -8.57
CA LYS A 41 22.90 3.35 -7.93
C LYS A 41 23.68 2.14 -8.43
N MET A 42 23.00 1.02 -8.66
CA MET A 42 23.63 -0.24 -9.08
C MET A 42 23.63 -0.41 -10.60
N LYS A 43 23.08 0.56 -11.36
CA LYS A 43 22.99 0.54 -12.83
C LYS A 43 22.37 -0.76 -13.35
N LEU A 44 21.30 -1.20 -12.69
CA LEU A 44 20.56 -2.40 -13.08
C LEU A 44 19.69 -2.11 -14.29
N GLN A 45 19.50 -3.11 -15.15
CA GLN A 45 18.59 -3.00 -16.30
C GLN A 45 17.11 -2.97 -15.88
N GLY A 46 16.81 -3.32 -14.63
CA GLY A 46 15.47 -3.34 -14.08
C GLY A 46 15.45 -4.03 -12.72
N ILE A 47 14.23 -4.22 -12.21
CA ILE A 47 14.00 -4.92 -10.94
C ILE A 47 14.31 -6.42 -11.06
N ASN A 48 14.87 -7.00 -10.01
CA ASN A 48 15.06 -8.45 -9.87
C ASN A 48 14.71 -8.89 -8.44
N ASN A 49 14.66 -10.19 -8.18
CA ASN A 49 14.26 -10.72 -6.87
C ASN A 49 15.13 -10.23 -5.71
N GLY A 50 16.43 -9.97 -5.94
CA GLY A 50 17.31 -9.38 -4.94
C GLY A 50 16.92 -7.94 -4.60
N VAL A 51 16.57 -7.14 -5.62
CA VAL A 51 16.04 -5.78 -5.43
C VAL A 51 14.73 -5.81 -4.66
N VAL A 52 13.80 -6.68 -5.06
CA VAL A 52 12.52 -6.84 -4.36
C VAL A 52 12.76 -7.22 -2.89
N SER A 53 13.56 -8.24 -2.63
CA SER A 53 13.84 -8.70 -1.26
C SER A 53 14.44 -7.59 -0.38
N ALA A 54 15.44 -6.87 -0.88
CA ALA A 54 16.09 -5.80 -0.13
C ALA A 54 15.12 -4.63 0.16
N CYS A 55 14.42 -4.15 -0.86
CA CYS A 55 13.49 -3.04 -0.68
C CYS A 55 12.23 -3.42 0.10
N SER A 56 11.76 -4.66 -0.02
CA SER A 56 10.64 -5.13 0.78
C SER A 56 11.00 -5.22 2.27
N ASN A 57 12.18 -5.75 2.60
CA ASN A 57 12.66 -5.78 3.98
C ASN A 57 12.88 -4.38 4.55
N HIS A 58 13.48 -3.47 3.77
CA HIS A 58 13.67 -2.08 4.17
C HIS A 58 12.34 -1.40 4.49
N SER A 59 11.39 -1.46 3.56
CA SER A 59 10.09 -0.78 3.68
C SER A 59 9.24 -1.37 4.80
N ARG A 60 9.20 -2.71 4.92
CA ARG A 60 8.54 -3.39 6.05
C ARG A 60 9.05 -2.88 7.40
N SER A 61 10.37 -2.70 7.55
CA SER A 61 10.96 -2.20 8.81
C SER A 61 10.54 -0.76 9.14
N ILE A 62 10.25 0.05 8.12
CA ILE A 62 9.75 1.41 8.28
C ILE A 62 8.28 1.37 8.68
N TYR A 63 7.45 0.61 7.95
CA TYR A 63 6.03 0.48 8.29
C TYR A 63 5.82 -0.14 9.67
N GLU A 64 6.68 -1.08 10.10
CA GLU A 64 6.62 -1.64 11.45
C GLU A 64 6.78 -0.55 12.53
N LYS A 65 7.72 0.37 12.35
CA LYS A 65 7.91 1.52 13.25
C LYS A 65 6.71 2.46 13.19
N GLN A 66 6.14 2.68 12.00
CA GLN A 66 4.93 3.50 11.85
C GLN A 66 3.73 2.88 12.55
N ILE A 67 3.50 1.56 12.42
CA ILE A 67 2.44 0.83 13.14
C ILE A 67 2.57 1.04 14.64
N VAL A 68 3.76 0.88 15.22
CA VAL A 68 3.99 1.11 16.65
C VAL A 68 3.64 2.55 17.04
N SER A 69 4.12 3.53 16.27
CA SER A 69 3.83 4.94 16.50
C SER A 69 2.34 5.27 16.41
N LEU A 70 1.63 4.71 15.41
CA LEU A 70 0.20 4.89 15.21
C LEU A 70 -0.60 4.27 16.37
N LEU A 71 -0.22 3.10 16.86
CA LEU A 71 -0.84 2.48 18.02
C LEU A 71 -0.67 3.33 19.29
N ASP A 72 0.49 3.96 19.48
CA ASP A 72 0.72 4.89 20.59
C ASP A 72 -0.15 6.15 20.48
N ARG A 73 -0.35 6.67 19.26
CA ARG A 73 -1.26 7.80 18.99
C ARG A 73 -2.71 7.40 19.23
N ILE A 74 -3.14 6.23 18.78
CA ILE A 74 -4.48 5.67 19.02
C ILE A 74 -4.73 5.53 20.53
N LYS A 75 -3.72 5.08 21.30
CA LYS A 75 -3.82 5.00 22.76
C LYS A 75 -4.12 6.37 23.38
N LYS A 76 -3.36 7.40 23.01
CA LYS A 76 -3.54 8.78 23.52
C LYS A 76 -4.92 9.32 23.15
N GLN A 77 -5.31 9.22 21.88
CA GLN A 77 -6.62 9.69 21.40
C GLN A 77 -7.78 8.97 22.10
N SER A 78 -7.63 7.66 22.37
CA SER A 78 -8.65 6.90 23.11
C SER A 78 -8.82 7.39 24.55
N GLN A 79 -7.74 7.85 25.20
CA GLN A 79 -7.80 8.46 26.53
C GLN A 79 -8.47 9.84 26.48
N GLU A 80 -8.10 10.68 25.50
CA GLU A 80 -8.68 12.01 25.30
C GLU A 80 -10.18 11.96 25.01
N TYR A 81 -10.61 10.99 24.20
CA TYR A 81 -12.03 10.81 23.82
C TYR A 81 -12.83 9.99 24.83
N GLN A 82 -12.22 9.56 25.93
CA GLN A 82 -12.86 8.74 26.96
C GLN A 82 -13.47 7.43 26.40
N GLN A 83 -12.74 6.78 25.48
CA GLN A 83 -13.10 5.51 24.85
C GLN A 83 -12.16 4.39 25.33
N PRO A 84 -12.32 3.86 26.55
CA PRO A 84 -11.36 2.97 27.18
C PRO A 84 -11.18 1.63 26.44
N GLU A 85 -12.23 1.13 25.77
CA GLU A 85 -12.20 -0.12 25.01
C GLU A 85 -11.44 -0.01 23.68
N ARG A 86 -11.47 1.16 23.03
CA ARG A 86 -10.98 1.34 21.65
C ARG A 86 -9.53 0.88 21.46
N TYR A 87 -8.61 1.34 22.31
CA TYR A 87 -7.20 0.93 22.23
C TYR A 87 -7.03 -0.58 22.49
N THR A 88 -7.79 -1.14 23.43
CA THR A 88 -7.70 -2.55 23.80
C THR A 88 -8.15 -3.46 22.66
N ASP A 89 -9.25 -3.09 21.99
CA ASP A 89 -9.78 -3.83 20.85
C ASP A 89 -8.87 -3.73 19.62
N ILE A 90 -8.34 -2.54 19.33
CA ILE A 90 -7.37 -2.34 18.23
C ILE A 90 -6.08 -3.13 18.51
N LEU A 91 -5.58 -3.15 19.74
CA LEU A 91 -4.39 -3.90 20.11
C LEU A 91 -4.62 -5.42 20.02
N LYS A 92 -5.82 -5.90 20.38
CA LYS A 92 -6.21 -7.30 20.17
C LYS A 92 -6.24 -7.64 18.68
N SER A 93 -6.86 -6.80 17.86
CA SER A 93 -6.87 -6.94 16.40
C SER A 93 -5.45 -6.97 15.83
N GLN A 94 -4.54 -6.10 16.27
CA GLN A 94 -3.14 -6.06 15.85
C GLN A 94 -2.42 -7.41 16.04
N ARG A 95 -2.62 -8.06 17.20
CA ARG A 95 -1.98 -9.35 17.51
C ARG A 95 -2.51 -10.47 16.61
N LEU A 96 -3.83 -10.50 16.40
CA LEU A 96 -4.47 -11.48 15.52
C LEU A 96 -4.05 -11.28 14.07
N TRP A 97 -4.06 -10.03 13.60
CA TRP A 97 -3.58 -9.65 12.26
C TRP A 97 -2.16 -10.13 12.03
N LYS A 98 -1.25 -9.93 12.99
CA LYS A 98 0.14 -10.39 12.84
C LYS A 98 0.24 -11.91 12.66
N SER A 99 -0.52 -12.70 13.41
CA SER A 99 -0.52 -14.17 13.23
C SER A 99 -1.11 -14.57 11.88
N TYR A 100 -2.15 -13.87 11.42
CA TYR A 100 -2.79 -14.12 10.14
C TYR A 100 -1.83 -13.84 8.97
N ILE A 101 -1.24 -12.63 8.91
CA ILE A 101 -0.33 -12.26 7.82
C ILE A 101 0.97 -13.07 7.84
N ASP A 102 1.48 -13.46 9.02
CA ASP A 102 2.63 -14.35 9.10
C ASP A 102 2.31 -15.72 8.43
N GLN A 103 1.08 -16.23 8.54
CA GLN A 103 0.68 -17.46 7.87
C GLN A 103 0.41 -17.25 6.38
N GLU A 104 -0.36 -16.23 6.01
CA GLU A 104 -0.70 -15.98 4.61
C GLU A 104 0.52 -15.65 3.76
N CYS A 105 1.48 -14.90 4.30
CA CYS A 105 2.72 -14.62 3.58
C CYS A 105 3.64 -15.84 3.48
N ARG A 106 3.61 -16.77 4.44
CA ARG A 106 4.26 -18.08 4.26
C ARG A 106 3.59 -18.90 3.16
N ASN A 107 2.26 -18.90 3.11
CA ASN A 107 1.51 -19.57 2.04
C ASN A 107 1.85 -18.97 0.67
N ALA A 108 1.88 -17.64 0.56
CA ALA A 108 2.28 -16.96 -0.66
C ALA A 108 3.70 -17.34 -1.09
N GLY A 109 4.66 -17.33 -0.16
CA GLY A 109 6.03 -17.80 -0.42
C GLY A 109 6.07 -19.26 -0.91
N ALA A 110 5.29 -20.15 -0.30
CA ALA A 110 5.29 -21.58 -0.62
C ALA A 110 4.59 -21.94 -1.94
N TYR A 111 3.48 -21.26 -2.27
CA TYR A 111 2.61 -21.64 -3.39
C TYR A 111 2.66 -20.69 -4.59
N VAL A 112 3.15 -19.46 -4.40
CA VAL A 112 3.43 -18.52 -5.51
C VAL A 112 4.93 -18.49 -5.81
N GLY A 113 5.78 -18.54 -4.78
CA GLY A 113 7.23 -18.53 -4.91
C GLY A 113 7.86 -17.16 -4.69
N SER A 114 9.18 -17.09 -4.83
CA SER A 114 9.92 -15.82 -4.69
C SER A 114 9.43 -14.77 -5.71
N PRO A 115 9.35 -13.49 -5.30
CA PRO A 115 9.86 -12.90 -4.06
C PRO A 115 8.84 -12.80 -2.91
N MET A 116 7.79 -13.63 -2.89
CA MET A 116 6.66 -13.43 -1.98
C MET A 116 7.00 -13.57 -0.49
N TYR A 117 8.09 -14.26 -0.12
CA TYR A 117 8.54 -14.35 1.28
C TYR A 117 8.80 -12.97 1.90
N GLU A 118 9.32 -12.03 1.12
CA GLU A 118 9.62 -10.66 1.59
C GLU A 118 8.60 -9.65 1.08
N PHE A 119 8.08 -9.83 -0.14
CA PHE A 119 7.16 -8.88 -0.74
C PHE A 119 5.80 -8.86 -0.05
N CYS A 120 5.21 -10.03 0.23
CA CYS A 120 3.92 -10.12 0.92
C CYS A 120 3.90 -9.39 2.27
N PRO A 121 4.83 -9.66 3.22
CA PRO A 121 4.75 -9.00 4.52
C PRO A 121 5.02 -7.50 4.40
N MET A 122 5.75 -7.03 3.38
CA MET A 122 5.89 -5.60 3.15
C MET A 122 4.55 -4.95 2.79
N VAL A 123 3.82 -5.53 1.82
CA VAL A 123 2.51 -5.02 1.39
C VAL A 123 1.50 -5.03 2.54
N GLU A 124 1.44 -6.12 3.30
CA GLU A 124 0.52 -6.24 4.44
C GLU A 124 0.83 -5.19 5.52
N TYR A 125 2.10 -4.93 5.81
CA TYR A 125 2.48 -3.89 6.77
C TYR A 125 2.12 -2.49 6.28
N LYS A 126 2.28 -2.19 4.98
CA LYS A 126 1.80 -0.93 4.38
C LYS A 126 0.28 -0.79 4.55
N ASN A 127 -0.48 -1.82 4.18
CA ASN A 127 -1.94 -1.81 4.33
C ASN A 127 -2.37 -1.61 5.79
N ARG A 128 -1.60 -2.15 6.74
CA ARG A 128 -1.87 -1.95 8.17
C ARG A 128 -1.54 -0.54 8.64
N VAL A 129 -0.52 0.11 8.09
CA VAL A 129 -0.28 1.56 8.31
C VAL A 129 -1.50 2.35 7.82
N ASP A 130 -1.92 2.13 6.57
CA ASP A 130 -3.05 2.83 5.94
C ASP A 130 -4.33 2.67 6.79
N GLN A 131 -4.62 1.45 7.27
CA GLN A 131 -5.77 1.18 8.14
C GLN A 131 -5.68 1.89 9.51
N LEU A 132 -4.50 1.93 10.14
CA LEU A 132 -4.34 2.57 11.45
C LEU A 132 -4.40 4.10 11.34
N GLN A 133 -3.98 4.67 10.21
CA GLN A 133 -4.17 6.08 9.86
C GLN A 133 -5.66 6.41 9.72
N GLU A 134 -6.43 5.57 9.03
CA GLU A 134 -7.89 5.73 8.91
C GLU A 134 -8.56 5.76 10.30
N TYR A 135 -8.13 4.91 11.24
CA TYR A 135 -8.65 4.93 12.61
C TYR A 135 -8.38 6.26 13.34
N LEU A 136 -7.30 6.97 12.98
CA LEU A 136 -6.97 8.29 13.51
C LEU A 136 -7.65 9.43 12.74
N GLY A 137 -8.29 9.14 11.61
CA GLY A 137 -8.90 10.12 10.71
C GLY A 137 -7.92 10.81 9.78
N GLU A 138 -6.83 10.13 9.40
CA GLU A 138 -5.80 10.60 8.46
C GLU A 138 -5.98 10.03 7.06
#